data_AF-A0A1G5KJY2-F1
#
_entry.id   AF-A0A1G5KJY2-F1
#
_cell.length_a   1.000
_cell.length_b   1.000
_cell.length_c   1.000
_cell.angle_alpha   90.00
_cell.angle_beta   90.00
_cell.angle_gamma   90.00
#
_symmetry.space_group_name_H-M   'P 1'
#
loop_
_entity.id
_entity.type
_entity.pdbx_description
1 polymer ?
#
loop_
_entity_poly.entity_id
_entity_poly.type
_entity_poly.pdbx_seq_one_letter_code
_entity_poly.pdbx_strand_id
1 'polypeptide(L)'
;MKRSLKQPMKSLLMPVIPGGIMTILIFYLDYFHFQLVEKFILFAAFVIVPLVILLLKYDAKNKQQRIMFVLIKWLQYPAALLTLFSVMSNKMWGFEGTAIPGMLSLGWLLFTLLLGIYGLTTIVMAKGKAAEIAIGAGLVYFFIGGIWFTLYQYQVELFNANVTTHALSSVHFHFSSAIVPIFIGALGRIMAKKSWYPWVVAIDIIGPLLIAFGMIFSKPIEYVGVALFACNIVVYTAYLLAYLRKNALNMKASFFLGLSCIAFYTVVVISIFYPLLKKMYSLTILDFIPIYGALHAFGFVLCGLIGWVYMVDSIQEKKMAKENRWVGTSL
;
A
#
# COMPACT_ATOMS: atom_id res chain seq x y z
N MET A 1 -38.09 11.09 -12.84
CA MET A 1 -37.26 11.66 -11.75
C MET A 1 -35.77 11.44 -12.07
N LYS A 2 -35.17 12.30 -12.91
CA LYS A 2 -33.78 12.21 -13.39
C LYS A 2 -32.80 12.79 -12.35
N ARG A 3 -32.57 12.08 -11.26
CA ARG A 3 -31.54 12.45 -10.27
C ARG A 3 -30.45 11.37 -10.25
N SER A 4 -29.19 11.82 -10.41
CA SER A 4 -27.95 11.06 -10.22
C SER A 4 -27.40 10.25 -11.41
N LEU A 5 -26.78 10.94 -12.36
CA LEU A 5 -25.80 10.35 -13.31
C LEU A 5 -24.49 11.15 -13.39
N LYS A 6 -24.26 12.10 -12.46
CA LYS A 6 -23.06 12.98 -12.45
C LYS A 6 -22.35 13.06 -11.08
N GLN A 7 -22.57 12.12 -10.16
CA GLN A 7 -21.86 12.10 -8.87
C GLN A 7 -21.15 10.77 -8.49
N PRO A 8 -20.43 10.07 -9.38
CA PRO A 8 -19.57 8.98 -8.90
C PRO A 8 -18.19 9.47 -8.43
N MET A 9 -17.64 10.56 -8.98
CA MET A 9 -16.27 11.03 -8.66
C MET A 9 -16.18 12.03 -7.50
N LYS A 10 -17.14 12.95 -7.34
CA LYS A 10 -17.02 14.06 -6.36
C LYS A 10 -17.05 13.62 -4.88
N SER A 11 -17.73 12.52 -4.54
CA SER A 11 -17.72 12.00 -3.16
C SER A 11 -16.57 11.03 -2.88
N LEU A 12 -15.85 10.58 -3.92
CA LEU A 12 -14.84 9.53 -3.83
C LEU A 12 -13.49 10.04 -3.31
N LEU A 13 -13.10 11.25 -3.70
CA LEU A 13 -11.83 11.88 -3.31
C LEU A 13 -11.95 12.69 -2.00
N MET A 14 -13.14 12.80 -1.42
CA MET A 14 -13.40 13.67 -0.28
C MET A 14 -12.55 13.36 0.97
N PRO A 15 -12.21 12.09 1.28
CA PRO A 15 -11.25 11.77 2.36
C PRO A 15 -9.78 11.91 1.93
N VAL A 16 -9.48 11.71 0.64
CA VAL A 16 -8.12 11.73 0.10
C VAL A 16 -7.61 13.16 -0.10
N ILE A 17 -8.49 14.13 -0.38
CA ILE A 17 -8.12 15.54 -0.57
C ILE A 17 -7.56 16.15 0.72
N PRO A 18 -8.23 16.08 1.89
CA PRO A 18 -7.66 16.54 3.15
C PRO A 18 -6.34 15.84 3.49
N GLY A 19 -6.25 14.53 3.24
CA GLY A 19 -5.02 13.77 3.46
C GLY A 19 -3.88 14.16 2.52
N GLY A 20 -4.18 14.48 1.26
CA GLY A 20 -3.22 14.99 0.29
C GLY A 20 -2.72 16.39 0.66
N ILE A 21 -3.61 17.28 1.07
CA ILE A 21 -3.24 18.61 1.59
C ILE A 21 -2.34 18.46 2.82
N MET A 22 -2.74 17.63 3.79
CA MET A 22 -1.95 17.35 4.99
C MET A 22 -0.56 16.79 4.63
N THR A 23 -0.48 15.87 3.67
CA THR A 23 0.80 15.34 3.17
C THR A 23 1.66 16.44 2.56
N ILE A 24 1.10 17.30 1.70
CA ILE A 24 1.84 18.42 1.10
C ILE A 24 2.40 19.34 2.20
N LEU A 25 1.59 19.68 3.21
CA LEU A 25 2.02 20.49 4.35
C LEU A 25 3.15 19.80 5.12
N ILE A 26 3.03 18.50 5.42
CA ILE A 26 4.06 17.72 6.13
C ILE A 26 5.38 17.65 5.36
N PHE A 27 5.32 17.52 4.04
CA PHE A 27 6.53 17.43 3.21
C PHE A 27 7.21 18.78 3.01
N TYR A 28 6.43 19.85 2.83
CA TYR A 28 6.90 21.18 2.45
C TYR A 28 7.21 22.10 3.63
N LEU A 29 6.48 21.98 4.74
CA LEU A 29 6.70 22.82 5.91
C LEU A 29 7.79 22.22 6.80
N ASP A 30 8.93 22.90 6.87
CA ASP A 30 10.03 22.53 7.77
C ASP A 30 9.67 22.66 9.25
N TYR A 31 8.54 23.32 9.56
CA TYR A 31 7.98 23.47 10.91
C TYR A 31 7.91 22.15 11.70
N PHE A 32 7.66 21.02 11.02
CA PHE A 32 7.47 19.73 11.71
C PHE A 32 8.78 19.03 12.11
N HIS A 33 9.92 19.39 11.52
CA HIS A 33 11.22 18.74 11.75
C HIS A 33 11.21 17.19 11.62
N PHE A 34 10.24 16.62 10.91
CA PHE A 34 10.15 15.17 10.69
C PHE A 34 11.24 14.69 9.72
N GLN A 35 11.84 13.53 10.01
CA GLN A 35 12.70 12.87 9.03
C GLN A 35 11.84 12.29 7.91
N LEU A 36 12.50 11.92 6.81
CA LEU A 36 11.81 11.44 5.62
C LEU A 36 11.00 10.15 5.88
N VAL A 37 11.47 9.31 6.80
CA VAL A 37 10.78 8.05 7.17
C VAL A 37 9.44 8.35 7.85
N GLU A 38 9.37 9.28 8.80
CA GLU A 38 8.08 9.66 9.41
C GLU A 38 7.15 10.32 8.41
N LYS A 39 7.70 11.16 7.51
CA LYS A 39 6.92 11.75 6.41
C LYS A 39 6.26 10.66 5.54
N PHE A 40 6.97 9.56 5.25
CA PHE A 40 6.38 8.42 4.53
C PHE A 40 5.33 7.65 5.34
N ILE A 41 5.50 7.48 6.66
CA ILE A 41 4.47 6.86 7.52
C ILE A 41 3.18 7.69 7.50
N LEU A 42 3.29 9.01 7.65
CA LEU A 42 2.14 9.91 7.59
C LEU A 42 1.52 9.93 6.19
N PHE A 43 2.32 9.90 5.14
CA PHE A 43 1.84 9.74 3.77
C PHE A 43 1.05 8.43 3.59
N ALA A 44 1.50 7.33 4.20
CA ALA A 44 0.77 6.09 4.19
C ALA A 44 -0.60 6.23 4.87
N ALA A 45 -0.63 6.84 6.06
CA ALA A 45 -1.83 7.01 6.86
C ALA A 45 -2.88 7.92 6.18
N PHE A 46 -2.43 9.03 5.57
CA PHE A 46 -3.32 10.04 5.00
C PHE A 46 -3.67 9.82 3.52
N VAL A 47 -2.88 9.06 2.75
CA VAL A 47 -3.10 8.92 1.30
C VAL A 47 -3.15 7.47 0.85
N ILE A 48 -2.11 6.67 1.16
CA ILE A 48 -2.00 5.31 0.62
C ILE A 48 -3.13 4.42 1.13
N VAL A 49 -3.36 4.38 2.44
CA VAL A 49 -4.41 3.53 3.02
C VAL A 49 -5.81 3.99 2.59
N PRO A 50 -6.16 5.30 2.57
CA PRO A 50 -7.39 5.78 1.94
C PRO A 50 -7.59 5.31 0.49
N LEU A 51 -6.56 5.37 -0.34
CA LEU A 51 -6.63 4.88 -1.73
C LEU A 51 -6.89 3.37 -1.80
N VAL A 52 -6.30 2.58 -0.89
CA VAL A 52 -6.62 1.14 -0.76
C VAL A 52 -8.09 0.96 -0.39
N ILE A 53 -8.63 1.71 0.56
CA ILE A 53 -10.05 1.62 0.96
C ILE A 53 -10.97 1.95 -0.24
N LEU A 54 -10.60 2.93 -1.06
CA LEU A 54 -11.32 3.25 -2.29
C LEU A 54 -11.27 2.09 -3.30
N LEU A 55 -10.12 1.45 -3.46
CA LEU A 55 -9.97 0.29 -4.34
C LEU A 55 -10.90 -0.88 -3.92
N LEU A 56 -11.07 -1.11 -2.62
CA LEU A 56 -11.92 -2.16 -2.05
C LEU A 56 -13.43 -1.86 -2.14
N LYS A 57 -13.83 -0.66 -2.57
CA LYS A 57 -15.23 -0.20 -2.55
C LYS A 57 -16.18 -1.17 -3.26
N TYR A 58 -15.80 -1.66 -4.44
CA TYR A 58 -16.66 -2.46 -5.31
C TYR A 58 -16.61 -3.96 -5.02
N ASP A 59 -15.85 -4.39 -4.03
CA ASP A 59 -15.80 -5.79 -3.64
C ASP A 59 -17.17 -6.25 -3.16
N ALA A 60 -17.58 -7.44 -3.61
CA ALA A 60 -18.78 -8.09 -3.10
C ALA A 60 -18.54 -8.45 -1.63
N LYS A 61 -19.37 -7.91 -0.74
CA LYS A 61 -19.23 -8.05 0.71
C LYS A 61 -20.42 -8.80 1.31
N ASN A 62 -20.13 -9.80 2.14
CA ASN A 62 -21.16 -10.37 3.01
C ASN A 62 -21.55 -9.38 4.14
N LYS A 63 -22.53 -9.74 4.98
CA LYS A 63 -23.02 -8.86 6.05
C LYS A 63 -21.90 -8.39 6.99
N GLN A 64 -21.01 -9.29 7.41
CA GLN A 64 -19.90 -8.99 8.31
C GLN A 64 -18.86 -8.05 7.67
N GLN A 65 -18.41 -8.35 6.45
CA GLN A 65 -17.48 -7.50 5.69
C GLN A 65 -18.07 -6.11 5.41
N ARG A 66 -19.39 -5.98 5.22
CA ARG A 66 -20.02 -4.65 5.09
C ARG A 66 -19.90 -3.83 6.36
N ILE A 67 -20.17 -4.43 7.52
CA ILE A 67 -20.03 -3.76 8.83
C ILE A 67 -18.58 -3.32 9.04
N MET A 68 -17.63 -4.24 8.84
CA MET A 68 -16.20 -3.94 8.96
C MET A 68 -15.75 -2.84 8.01
N PHE A 69 -16.19 -2.88 6.74
CA PHE A 69 -15.85 -1.85 5.76
C PHE A 69 -16.42 -0.48 6.14
N VAL A 70 -17.62 -0.42 6.74
CA VAL A 70 -18.17 0.82 7.28
C VAL A 70 -17.28 1.35 8.42
N LEU A 71 -16.91 0.50 9.37
CA LEU A 71 -16.02 0.88 10.47
C LEU A 71 -14.65 1.38 9.95
N ILE A 72 -14.06 0.67 8.98
CA ILE A 72 -12.80 1.08 8.34
C ILE A 72 -12.91 2.51 7.78
N LYS A 73 -13.98 2.82 7.05
CA LYS A 73 -14.16 4.17 6.49
C LYS A 73 -14.29 5.26 7.57
N TRP A 74 -15.02 4.96 8.64
CA TRP A 74 -15.24 5.94 9.72
C TRP A 74 -14.01 6.16 10.59
N LEU A 75 -13.28 5.07 10.89
CA LEU A 75 -12.13 5.11 11.80
C LEU A 75 -10.82 5.52 11.12
N GLN A 76 -10.73 5.47 9.78
CA GLN A 76 -9.49 5.78 9.06
C GLN A 76 -8.96 7.17 9.40
N TYR A 77 -9.78 8.22 9.26
CA TYR A 77 -9.29 9.59 9.44
C TYR A 77 -8.94 9.90 10.90
N PRO A 78 -9.77 9.53 11.91
CA PRO A 78 -9.35 9.59 13.31
C PRO A 78 -8.05 8.86 13.61
N ALA A 79 -7.85 7.65 13.07
CA ALA A 79 -6.61 6.89 13.25
C ALA A 79 -5.39 7.57 12.60
N ALA A 80 -5.57 8.20 11.42
CA ALA A 80 -4.52 8.98 10.77
C ALA A 80 -4.13 10.23 11.59
N LEU A 81 -5.10 10.91 12.22
CA LEU A 81 -4.82 12.02 13.14
C LEU A 81 -4.06 11.55 14.39
N LEU A 82 -4.44 10.41 14.98
CA LEU A 82 -3.70 9.83 16.11
C LEU A 82 -2.27 9.44 15.71
N THR A 83 -2.06 8.99 14.47
CA THR A 83 -0.72 8.74 13.91
C THR A 83 0.10 10.03 13.85
N LEU A 84 -0.50 11.13 13.35
CA LEU A 84 0.13 12.45 13.33
C LEU A 84 0.50 12.93 14.73
N PHE A 85 -0.43 12.87 15.68
CA PHE A 85 -0.17 13.29 17.05
C PHE A 85 0.86 12.40 17.75
N SER A 86 0.88 11.11 17.45
CA SER A 86 1.95 10.21 17.91
C SER A 86 3.32 10.70 17.43
N VAL A 87 3.49 10.93 16.12
CA VAL A 87 4.75 11.44 15.56
C VAL A 87 5.12 12.82 16.11
N MET A 88 4.16 13.75 16.22
CA MET A 88 4.38 15.08 16.79
C MET A 88 4.81 15.01 18.26
N SER A 89 4.15 14.17 19.05
CA SER A 89 4.49 14.01 20.47
C SER A 89 5.92 13.50 20.65
N ASN A 90 6.35 12.57 19.79
CA ASN A 90 7.70 12.03 19.77
C ASN A 90 8.73 13.08 19.34
N LYS A 91 8.51 13.75 18.20
CA LYS A 91 9.55 14.57 17.55
C LYS A 91 9.50 16.07 17.81
N MET A 92 8.37 16.61 18.29
CA MET A 92 8.18 18.04 18.45
C MET A 92 7.85 18.45 19.88
N TRP A 93 6.99 17.68 20.56
CA TRP A 93 6.49 18.07 21.89
C TRP A 93 7.40 17.62 23.03
N GLY A 94 8.54 17.00 22.74
CA GLY A 94 9.52 16.58 23.76
C GLY A 94 9.10 15.36 24.58
N PHE A 95 8.16 14.54 24.07
CA PHE A 95 7.72 13.32 24.74
C PHE A 95 8.41 12.04 24.23
N GLU A 96 9.53 12.17 23.51
CA GLU A 96 10.35 11.03 23.09
C GLU A 96 10.76 10.16 24.29
N GLY A 97 10.67 8.84 24.14
CA GLY A 97 10.98 7.88 25.22
C GLY A 97 9.91 7.76 26.32
N THR A 98 8.85 8.57 26.28
CA THR A 98 7.69 8.38 27.18
C THR A 98 6.67 7.41 26.59
N ALA A 99 5.68 6.99 27.38
CA ALA A 99 4.59 6.14 26.89
C ALA A 99 3.60 6.87 25.96
N ILE A 100 3.59 8.21 25.94
CA ILE A 100 2.57 9.01 25.25
C ILE A 100 2.55 8.77 23.73
N PRO A 101 3.67 8.88 22.99
CA PRO A 101 3.66 8.64 21.54
C PRO A 101 3.21 7.21 21.21
N GLY A 102 3.70 6.23 21.98
CA GLY A 102 3.31 4.83 21.85
C GLY A 102 1.81 4.62 22.05
N MET A 103 1.21 5.20 23.11
CA MET A 103 -0.23 5.10 23.37
C MET A 103 -1.07 5.71 22.25
N LEU A 104 -0.67 6.88 21.72
CA LEU A 104 -1.34 7.50 20.57
C LEU A 104 -1.25 6.62 19.31
N SER A 105 -0.10 5.96 19.11
CA SER A 105 0.10 5.05 17.97
C SER A 105 -0.83 3.84 18.00
N LEU A 106 -1.35 3.44 19.18
CA LEU A 106 -2.30 2.32 19.30
C LEU A 106 -3.58 2.55 18.51
N GLY A 107 -3.98 3.82 18.29
CA GLY A 107 -5.11 4.13 17.41
C GLY A 107 -4.88 3.64 15.98
N TRP A 108 -3.66 3.79 15.47
CA TRP A 108 -3.26 3.27 14.17
C TRP A 108 -3.12 1.75 14.17
N LEU A 109 -2.55 1.16 15.22
CA LEU A 109 -2.44 -0.29 15.36
C LEU A 109 -3.82 -0.98 15.36
N LEU A 110 -4.78 -0.45 16.12
CA LEU A 110 -6.15 -0.99 16.17
C LEU A 110 -6.86 -0.83 14.81
N PHE A 111 -6.63 0.28 14.12
CA PHE A 111 -7.17 0.48 12.79
C PHE A 111 -6.57 -0.48 11.75
N THR A 112 -5.26 -0.67 11.77
CA THR A 112 -4.59 -1.63 10.87
C THR A 112 -4.92 -3.08 11.24
N LEU A 113 -5.19 -3.40 12.52
CA LEU A 113 -5.77 -4.68 12.94
C LEU A 113 -7.14 -4.91 12.29
N LEU A 114 -8.00 -3.88 12.24
CA LEU A 114 -9.29 -3.98 11.56
C LEU A 114 -9.13 -4.29 10.05
N LEU A 115 -8.14 -3.68 9.39
CA LEU A 115 -7.78 -4.04 8.01
C LEU A 115 -7.29 -5.50 7.92
N GLY A 116 -6.45 -5.94 8.85
CA GLY A 116 -5.95 -7.31 8.91
C GLY A 116 -7.06 -8.35 9.09
N ILE A 117 -8.02 -8.11 9.99
CA ILE A 117 -9.18 -8.99 10.17
C ILE A 117 -10.04 -9.01 8.90
N TYR A 118 -10.22 -7.86 8.24
CA TYR A 118 -10.94 -7.81 6.96
C TYR A 118 -10.20 -8.61 5.86
N GLY A 119 -8.86 -8.51 5.84
CA GLY A 119 -8.00 -9.29 4.95
C GLY A 119 -8.11 -10.79 5.20
N LEU A 120 -8.03 -11.22 6.46
CA LEU A 120 -8.17 -12.62 6.85
C LEU A 120 -9.55 -13.17 6.47
N THR A 121 -10.62 -12.41 6.73
CA THR A 121 -11.97 -12.76 6.30
C THR A 121 -12.06 -12.92 4.78
N THR A 122 -11.38 -12.04 4.03
CA THR A 122 -11.30 -12.12 2.57
C THR A 122 -10.57 -13.39 2.10
N ILE A 123 -9.46 -13.78 2.75
CA ILE A 123 -8.73 -15.03 2.47
C ILE A 123 -9.63 -16.25 2.72
N VAL A 124 -10.27 -16.32 3.89
CA VAL A 124 -11.14 -17.45 4.26
C VAL A 124 -12.30 -17.59 3.27
N MET A 125 -12.89 -16.47 2.86
CA MET A 125 -14.00 -16.46 1.90
C MET A 125 -13.58 -16.65 0.44
N ALA A 126 -12.28 -16.53 0.13
CA ALA A 126 -11.78 -16.63 -1.23
C ALA A 126 -12.03 -18.00 -1.85
N LYS A 127 -12.19 -19.06 -1.04
CA LYS A 127 -12.34 -20.46 -1.50
C LYS A 127 -11.27 -20.85 -2.53
N GLY A 128 -10.00 -20.52 -2.24
CA GLY A 128 -8.86 -20.82 -3.11
C GLY A 128 -8.62 -19.83 -4.27
N LYS A 129 -9.41 -18.76 -4.40
CA LYS A 129 -9.16 -17.73 -5.42
C LYS A 129 -7.91 -16.92 -5.07
N ALA A 130 -6.80 -17.24 -5.73
CA ALA A 130 -5.48 -16.63 -5.50
C ALA A 130 -5.51 -15.08 -5.51
N ALA A 131 -6.33 -14.46 -6.36
CA ALA A 131 -6.45 -12.99 -6.41
C ALA A 131 -6.99 -12.37 -5.12
N GLU A 132 -7.99 -13.01 -4.51
CA GLU A 132 -8.59 -12.55 -3.26
C GLU A 132 -7.66 -12.87 -2.07
N ILE A 133 -6.92 -13.98 -2.15
CA ILE A 133 -5.89 -14.32 -1.16
C ILE A 133 -4.78 -13.26 -1.16
N ALA A 134 -4.30 -12.83 -2.33
CA ALA A 134 -3.28 -11.79 -2.46
C ALA A 134 -3.75 -10.46 -1.83
N ILE A 135 -4.96 -10.01 -2.17
CA ILE A 135 -5.53 -8.77 -1.59
C ILE A 135 -5.66 -8.90 -0.08
N GLY A 136 -6.19 -10.03 0.41
CA GLY A 136 -6.33 -10.25 1.84
C GLY A 136 -4.99 -10.28 2.58
N ALA A 137 -3.95 -10.87 1.98
CA ALA A 137 -2.60 -10.88 2.56
C ALA A 137 -2.01 -9.47 2.63
N GLY A 138 -2.17 -8.66 1.57
CA GLY A 138 -1.78 -7.25 1.58
C GLY A 138 -2.44 -6.46 2.71
N LEU A 139 -3.71 -6.73 3.00
CA LEU A 139 -4.42 -6.10 4.11
C LEU A 139 -3.93 -6.56 5.49
N VAL A 140 -3.49 -7.81 5.61
CA VAL A 140 -2.81 -8.31 6.82
C VAL A 140 -1.45 -7.63 7.02
N TYR A 141 -0.71 -7.34 5.95
CA TYR A 141 0.58 -6.65 6.08
C TYR A 141 0.48 -5.23 6.63
N PHE A 142 -0.64 -4.52 6.43
CA PHE A 142 -0.86 -3.25 7.11
C PHE A 142 -0.84 -3.41 8.64
N PHE A 143 -1.43 -4.48 9.17
CA PHE A 143 -1.38 -4.76 10.62
C PHE A 143 0.05 -4.98 11.10
N ILE A 144 0.86 -5.73 10.35
CA ILE A 144 2.28 -5.92 10.68
C ILE A 144 3.03 -4.58 10.66
N GLY A 145 2.77 -3.73 9.66
CA GLY A 145 3.30 -2.37 9.63
C GLY A 145 2.88 -1.53 10.83
N GLY A 146 1.62 -1.67 11.28
CA GLY A 146 1.11 -1.02 12.49
C GLY A 146 1.87 -1.43 13.75
N ILE A 147 2.21 -2.72 13.89
CA ILE A 147 3.02 -3.23 15.02
C ILE A 147 4.39 -2.54 15.03
N TRP A 148 5.08 -2.52 13.89
CA TRP A 148 6.39 -1.87 13.78
C TRP A 148 6.33 -0.36 14.04
N PHE A 149 5.26 0.31 13.60
CA PHE A 149 5.05 1.72 13.92
C PHE A 149 4.89 1.94 15.42
N THR A 150 4.11 1.11 16.10
CA THR A 150 3.91 1.23 17.54
C THR A 150 5.20 0.96 18.32
N LEU A 151 5.98 -0.05 17.93
CA LEU A 151 7.30 -0.31 18.51
C LEU A 151 8.25 0.88 18.32
N TYR A 152 8.24 1.49 17.13
CA TYR A 152 8.99 2.72 16.85
C TYR A 152 8.59 3.86 17.79
N GLN A 153 7.28 4.07 17.99
CA GLN A 153 6.78 5.16 18.83
C GLN A 153 7.01 4.95 20.32
N TYR A 154 7.05 3.70 20.78
CA TYR A 154 7.48 3.37 22.14
C TYR A 154 9.01 3.41 22.34
N GLN A 155 9.79 3.64 21.28
CA GLN A 155 11.27 3.63 21.33
C GLN A 155 11.82 2.29 21.88
N VAL A 156 11.10 1.19 21.64
CA VAL A 156 11.49 -0.15 22.10
C VAL A 156 12.43 -0.77 21.09
N GLU A 157 13.56 -1.31 21.54
CA GLU A 157 14.42 -2.19 20.77
C GLU A 157 13.93 -3.64 20.92
N LEU A 158 13.80 -4.36 19.80
CA LEU A 158 13.28 -5.71 19.77
C LEU A 158 14.09 -6.52 18.74
N PHE A 159 14.37 -7.80 19.03
CA PHE A 159 15.09 -8.69 18.12
C PHE A 159 16.46 -8.17 17.66
N ASN A 160 17.18 -7.46 18.53
CA ASN A 160 18.46 -6.80 18.21
C ASN A 160 18.38 -5.80 17.05
N ALA A 161 17.18 -5.36 16.69
CA ALA A 161 16.95 -4.30 15.72
C ALA A 161 16.85 -2.95 16.45
N ASN A 162 17.54 -1.95 15.91
CA ASN A 162 17.48 -0.59 16.45
C ASN A 162 16.12 0.06 16.10
N VAL A 163 15.81 1.14 16.80
CA VAL A 163 14.53 1.85 16.64
C VAL A 163 14.32 2.36 15.21
N THR A 164 15.40 2.79 14.52
CA THR A 164 15.33 3.21 13.11
C THR A 164 14.88 2.07 12.18
N THR A 165 15.33 0.84 12.44
CA THR A 165 14.90 -0.35 11.70
C THR A 165 13.40 -0.61 11.88
N HIS A 166 12.82 -0.32 13.04
CA HIS A 166 11.37 -0.42 13.25
C HIS A 166 10.60 0.59 12.39
N ALA A 167 11.06 1.84 12.30
CA ALA A 167 10.45 2.85 11.43
C ALA A 167 10.52 2.44 9.95
N LEU A 168 11.68 1.96 9.49
CA LEU A 168 11.86 1.47 8.11
C LEU A 168 11.00 0.24 7.82
N SER A 169 10.88 -0.68 8.78
CA SER A 169 10.01 -1.85 8.66
C SER A 169 8.55 -1.44 8.55
N SER A 170 8.10 -0.50 9.38
CA SER A 170 6.75 0.08 9.27
C SER A 170 6.49 0.64 7.87
N VAL A 171 7.40 1.45 7.33
CA VAL A 171 7.28 1.96 5.96
C VAL A 171 7.24 0.81 4.95
N HIS A 172 8.14 -0.17 5.03
CA HIS A 172 8.16 -1.29 4.09
C HIS A 172 6.83 -2.05 4.05
N PHE A 173 6.25 -2.33 5.23
CA PHE A 173 4.99 -3.04 5.34
C PHE A 173 3.77 -2.21 4.89
N HIS A 174 3.75 -0.89 5.11
CA HIS A 174 2.67 -0.03 4.61
C HIS A 174 2.75 0.29 3.11
N PHE A 175 3.95 0.15 2.51
CA PHE A 175 4.17 0.34 1.09
C PHE A 175 4.34 -1.01 0.39
N SER A 176 5.58 -1.46 0.17
CA SER A 176 5.86 -2.62 -0.69
C SER A 176 5.11 -3.88 -0.26
N SER A 177 5.20 -4.28 1.01
CA SER A 177 4.66 -5.57 1.44
C SER A 177 3.13 -5.60 1.38
N ALA A 178 2.42 -4.52 1.72
CA ALA A 178 0.96 -4.49 1.62
C ALA A 178 0.45 -4.24 0.20
N ILE A 179 1.06 -3.31 -0.53
CA ILE A 179 0.53 -2.82 -1.80
C ILE A 179 0.80 -3.79 -2.95
N VAL A 180 1.95 -4.45 -2.98
CA VAL A 180 2.28 -5.39 -4.07
C VAL A 180 1.27 -6.56 -4.14
N PRO A 181 0.90 -7.23 -3.03
CA PRO A 181 -0.14 -8.27 -3.08
C PRO A 181 -1.49 -7.74 -3.53
N ILE A 182 -1.86 -6.53 -3.12
CA ILE A 182 -3.10 -5.87 -3.54
C ILE A 182 -3.08 -5.63 -5.06
N PHE A 183 -1.96 -5.16 -5.60
CA PHE A 183 -1.77 -4.97 -7.05
C PHE A 183 -1.83 -6.28 -7.83
N ILE A 184 -1.13 -7.32 -7.36
CA ILE A 184 -1.15 -8.65 -7.96
C ILE A 184 -2.55 -9.26 -7.93
N GLY A 185 -3.29 -9.06 -6.84
CA GLY A 185 -4.68 -9.49 -6.75
C GLY A 185 -5.61 -8.70 -7.66
N ALA A 186 -5.45 -7.38 -7.73
CA ALA A 186 -6.21 -6.52 -8.65
C ALA A 186 -6.01 -6.94 -10.12
N LEU A 187 -4.76 -7.22 -10.52
CA LEU A 187 -4.45 -7.78 -11.84
C LEU A 187 -5.07 -9.17 -12.02
N GLY A 188 -4.98 -10.02 -10.98
CA GLY A 188 -5.59 -11.33 -10.94
C GLY A 188 -7.09 -11.34 -11.21
N ARG A 189 -7.82 -10.30 -10.81
CA ARG A 189 -9.26 -10.16 -11.05
C ARG A 189 -9.61 -9.95 -12.52
N ILE A 190 -8.73 -9.31 -13.29
CA ILE A 190 -9.00 -8.90 -14.68
C ILE A 190 -8.21 -9.69 -15.73
N MET A 191 -7.11 -10.33 -15.33
CA MET A 191 -6.30 -11.12 -16.25
C MET A 191 -6.96 -12.46 -16.60
N ALA A 192 -6.64 -12.97 -17.78
CA ALA A 192 -6.89 -14.38 -18.10
C ALA A 192 -6.20 -15.28 -17.06
N LYS A 193 -6.92 -16.27 -16.55
CA LYS A 193 -6.38 -17.17 -15.53
C LYS A 193 -5.24 -18.00 -16.12
N LYS A 194 -4.09 -17.97 -15.47
CA LYS A 194 -2.87 -18.71 -15.86
C LYS A 194 -2.47 -19.64 -14.71
N SER A 195 -1.93 -20.81 -15.05
CA SER A 195 -1.50 -21.82 -14.06
C SER A 195 -0.34 -21.35 -13.18
N TRP A 196 0.49 -20.42 -13.66
CA TRP A 196 1.60 -19.84 -12.89
C TRP A 196 1.16 -18.78 -11.87
N TYR A 197 -0.04 -18.20 -12.02
CA TYR A 197 -0.49 -17.06 -11.22
C TYR A 197 -0.56 -17.34 -9.70
N PRO A 198 -1.04 -18.51 -9.22
CA PRO A 198 -1.02 -18.84 -7.81
C PRO A 198 0.39 -18.86 -7.20
N TRP A 199 1.42 -19.22 -7.99
CA TRP A 199 2.81 -19.19 -7.53
C TRP A 199 3.32 -17.77 -7.34
N VAL A 200 2.97 -16.85 -8.24
CA VAL A 200 3.27 -15.42 -8.08
C VAL A 200 2.64 -14.87 -6.80
N VAL A 201 1.40 -15.27 -6.48
CA VAL A 201 0.77 -14.90 -5.20
C VAL A 201 1.49 -15.49 -4.00
N ALA A 202 1.84 -16.78 -4.05
CA ALA A 202 2.53 -17.45 -2.94
C ALA A 202 3.92 -16.85 -2.66
N ILE A 203 4.71 -16.60 -3.70
CA ILE A 203 6.03 -15.96 -3.61
C ILE A 203 5.89 -14.55 -3.04
N ASP A 204 4.85 -13.81 -3.44
CA ASP A 204 4.61 -12.46 -2.95
C ASP A 204 4.34 -12.39 -1.44
N ILE A 205 3.63 -13.38 -0.92
CA ILE A 205 3.30 -13.48 0.50
C ILE A 205 4.54 -13.97 1.28
N ILE A 206 5.28 -14.93 0.72
CA ILE A 206 6.46 -15.48 1.41
C ILE A 206 7.63 -14.49 1.41
N GLY A 207 7.79 -13.69 0.35
CA GLY A 207 8.91 -12.76 0.17
C GLY A 207 9.14 -11.82 1.35
N PRO A 208 8.18 -10.94 1.70
CA PRO A 208 8.31 -10.03 2.85
C PRO A 208 8.54 -10.74 4.19
N LEU A 209 7.98 -11.95 4.36
CA LEU A 209 8.20 -12.75 5.57
C LEU A 209 9.64 -13.27 5.64
N LEU A 210 10.21 -13.73 4.52
CA LEU A 210 11.62 -14.12 4.43
C LEU A 210 12.55 -12.93 4.66
N ILE A 211 12.21 -11.74 4.15
CA ILE A 211 12.97 -10.52 4.39
C ILE A 211 12.98 -10.21 5.90
N ALA A 212 11.80 -10.19 6.53
CA ALA A 212 11.69 -9.93 7.97
C ALA A 212 12.45 -10.97 8.82
N PHE A 213 12.29 -12.26 8.50
CA PHE A 213 13.00 -13.33 9.18
C PHE A 213 14.51 -13.25 8.96
N GLY A 214 14.95 -12.99 7.73
CA GLY A 214 16.36 -12.86 7.38
C GLY A 214 17.04 -11.67 8.06
N MET A 215 16.34 -10.54 8.18
CA MET A 215 16.85 -9.37 8.92
C MET A 215 17.18 -9.71 10.38
N ILE A 216 16.40 -10.59 11.01
CA ILE A 216 16.57 -10.98 12.42
C ILE A 216 17.60 -12.11 12.57
N PHE A 217 17.55 -13.13 11.71
CA PHE A 217 18.25 -14.39 11.95
C PHE A 217 19.35 -14.74 10.94
N SER A 218 19.29 -14.25 9.69
CA SER A 218 20.21 -14.69 8.63
C SER A 218 20.24 -13.79 7.39
N LYS A 219 21.38 -13.12 7.16
CA LYS A 219 21.61 -12.28 5.98
C LYS A 219 21.44 -13.01 4.63
N PRO A 220 21.90 -14.25 4.45
CA PRO A 220 21.59 -15.02 3.24
C PRO A 220 20.07 -15.18 3.00
N ILE A 221 19.29 -15.46 4.05
CA ILE A 221 17.82 -15.59 3.92
C ILE A 221 17.21 -14.24 3.52
N GLU A 222 17.69 -13.14 4.10
CA GLU A 222 17.28 -11.78 3.74
C GLU A 222 17.48 -11.53 2.24
N TYR A 223 18.67 -11.84 1.70
CA TYR A 223 18.98 -11.65 0.28
C TYR A 223 18.10 -12.50 -0.63
N VAL A 224 17.83 -13.76 -0.27
CA VAL A 224 16.91 -14.62 -1.02
C VAL A 224 15.50 -14.02 -1.00
N GLY A 225 15.02 -13.57 0.15
CA GLY A 225 13.72 -12.91 0.30
C GLY A 225 13.60 -11.66 -0.58
N VAL A 226 14.61 -10.79 -0.56
CA VAL A 226 14.67 -9.57 -1.38
C VAL A 226 14.66 -9.91 -2.87
N ALA A 227 15.49 -10.87 -3.30
CA ALA A 227 15.58 -11.28 -4.70
C ALA A 227 14.25 -11.87 -5.21
N LEU A 228 13.66 -12.80 -4.45
CA LEU A 228 12.36 -13.40 -4.79
C LEU A 228 11.27 -12.34 -4.90
N PHE A 229 11.19 -11.43 -3.93
CA PHE A 229 10.18 -10.38 -3.92
C PHE A 229 10.36 -9.40 -5.11
N ALA A 230 11.59 -8.96 -5.38
CA ALA A 230 11.88 -8.08 -6.51
C ALA A 230 11.56 -8.75 -7.85
N CYS A 231 11.98 -10.00 -8.06
CA CYS A 231 11.65 -10.78 -9.26
C CYS A 231 10.14 -10.93 -9.43
N ASN A 232 9.40 -11.14 -8.35
CA ASN A 232 7.95 -11.27 -8.40
C ASN A 232 7.27 -9.98 -8.90
N ILE A 233 7.74 -8.82 -8.44
CA ILE A 233 7.25 -7.51 -8.91
C ILE A 233 7.63 -7.28 -10.38
N VAL A 234 8.80 -7.73 -10.85
CA VAL A 234 9.15 -7.72 -12.28
C VAL A 234 8.16 -8.54 -13.10
N VAL A 235 7.80 -9.75 -12.67
CA VAL A 235 6.81 -10.59 -13.35
C VAL A 235 5.44 -9.89 -13.40
N TYR A 236 4.99 -9.34 -12.26
CA TYR A 236 3.76 -8.57 -12.17
C TYR A 236 3.75 -7.37 -13.14
N THR A 237 4.79 -6.52 -13.10
CA THR A 237 4.86 -5.30 -13.92
C THR A 237 5.00 -5.63 -15.41
N ALA A 238 5.78 -6.64 -15.79
CA ALA A 238 5.90 -7.09 -17.17
C ALA A 238 4.54 -7.58 -17.71
N TYR A 239 3.81 -8.38 -16.92
CA TYR A 239 2.48 -8.84 -17.31
C TYR A 239 1.48 -7.70 -17.40
N LEU A 240 1.50 -6.78 -16.42
CA LEU A 240 0.64 -5.61 -16.42
C LEU A 240 0.87 -4.74 -17.66
N LEU A 241 2.12 -4.44 -18.02
CA LEU A 241 2.44 -3.68 -19.24
C LEU A 241 1.95 -4.39 -20.50
N ALA A 242 2.16 -5.71 -20.61
CA ALA A 242 1.62 -6.51 -21.71
C ALA A 242 0.08 -6.47 -21.77
N TYR A 243 -0.59 -6.49 -20.61
CA TYR A 243 -2.04 -6.38 -20.51
C TYR A 243 -2.52 -4.98 -20.94
N LEU A 244 -1.87 -3.91 -20.46
CA LEU A 244 -2.19 -2.53 -20.82
C LEU A 244 -2.04 -2.27 -22.33
N ARG A 245 -1.02 -2.87 -22.95
CA ARG A 245 -0.77 -2.74 -24.40
C ARG A 245 -1.83 -3.44 -25.25
N LYS A 246 -2.34 -4.58 -24.80
CA LYS A 246 -3.27 -5.43 -25.58
C LYS A 246 -4.73 -5.01 -25.46
N ASN A 247 -5.10 -4.29 -24.40
CA ASN A 247 -6.49 -3.98 -24.10
C ASN A 247 -6.76 -2.47 -24.23
N ALA A 248 -7.87 -2.10 -24.88
CA ALA A 248 -8.35 -0.72 -24.90
C ALA A 248 -8.94 -0.34 -23.53
N LEU A 249 -8.10 0.23 -22.67
CA LEU A 249 -8.43 0.58 -21.29
C LEU A 249 -8.59 2.09 -21.12
N ASN A 250 -9.04 2.50 -19.94
CA ASN A 250 -9.12 3.91 -19.57
C ASN A 250 -7.73 4.56 -19.67
N MET A 251 -7.62 5.66 -20.43
CA MET A 251 -6.34 6.34 -20.67
C MET A 251 -5.63 6.78 -19.38
N LYS A 252 -6.38 7.28 -18.39
CA LYS A 252 -5.83 7.68 -17.09
C LYS A 252 -5.29 6.47 -16.33
N ALA A 253 -6.04 5.37 -16.30
CA ALA A 253 -5.60 4.13 -15.67
C ALA A 253 -4.30 3.61 -16.30
N SER A 254 -4.26 3.53 -17.64
CA SER A 254 -3.06 3.08 -18.37
C SER A 254 -1.85 3.98 -18.14
N PHE A 255 -2.04 5.30 -18.11
CA PHE A 255 -0.95 6.26 -17.85
C PHE A 255 -0.35 6.05 -16.46
N PHE A 256 -1.17 6.06 -15.40
CA PHE A 256 -0.70 5.93 -14.03
C PHE A 256 -0.12 4.54 -13.72
N LEU A 257 -0.70 3.47 -14.26
CA LEU A 257 -0.16 2.11 -14.13
C LEU A 257 1.14 1.93 -14.92
N GLY A 258 1.25 2.53 -16.11
CA GLY A 258 2.49 2.54 -16.89
C GLY A 258 3.60 3.29 -16.17
N LEU A 259 3.30 4.48 -15.62
CA LEU A 259 4.23 5.27 -14.81
C LEU A 259 4.69 4.50 -13.56
N SER A 260 3.77 3.81 -12.89
CA SER A 260 4.07 2.91 -11.77
C SER A 260 5.08 1.82 -12.17
N CYS A 261 4.85 1.14 -13.29
CA CYS A 261 5.79 0.12 -13.78
C CYS A 261 7.17 0.70 -14.09
N ILE A 262 7.23 1.85 -14.79
CA ILE A 262 8.49 2.52 -15.12
C ILE A 262 9.25 2.89 -13.84
N ALA A 263 8.56 3.46 -12.85
CA ALA A 263 9.16 3.81 -11.57
C ALA A 263 9.79 2.58 -10.87
N PHE A 264 9.11 1.43 -10.90
CA PHE A 264 9.66 0.20 -10.35
C PHE A 264 10.92 -0.28 -11.11
N TYR A 265 10.90 -0.27 -12.44
CA TYR A 265 12.10 -0.61 -13.22
C TYR A 265 13.26 0.34 -12.92
N THR A 266 12.99 1.64 -12.76
CA THR A 266 14.01 2.61 -12.33
C THR A 266 14.56 2.26 -10.95
N VAL A 267 13.71 1.86 -10.00
CA VAL A 267 14.15 1.40 -8.67
C VAL A 267 15.06 0.17 -8.78
N VAL A 268 14.71 -0.82 -9.61
CA VAL A 268 15.54 -2.01 -9.83
C VAL A 268 16.90 -1.64 -10.40
N VAL A 269 16.93 -0.81 -11.45
CA VAL A 269 18.17 -0.34 -12.08
C VAL A 269 19.05 0.37 -11.06
N ILE A 270 18.50 1.35 -10.35
CA ILE A 270 19.23 2.10 -9.31
C ILE A 270 19.76 1.16 -8.21
N SER A 271 18.99 0.15 -7.81
CA SER A 271 19.39 -0.82 -6.78
C SER A 271 20.53 -1.73 -7.25
N ILE A 272 20.56 -2.12 -8.52
CA ILE A 272 21.67 -2.88 -9.11
C ILE A 272 22.96 -2.05 -9.13
N PHE A 273 22.86 -0.76 -9.42
CA PHE A 273 24.01 0.15 -9.43
C PHE A 273 24.45 0.61 -8.03
N TYR A 274 23.60 0.48 -7.01
CA TYR A 274 23.89 0.98 -5.66
C TYR A 274 25.23 0.52 -5.07
N PRO A 275 25.66 -0.76 -5.16
CA PRO A 275 26.97 -1.17 -4.63
C PRO A 275 28.15 -0.44 -5.29
N LEU A 276 28.05 -0.16 -6.59
CA LEU A 276 29.06 0.60 -7.33
C LEU A 276 29.05 2.07 -6.90
N LEU A 277 27.87 2.69 -6.84
CA LEU A 277 27.70 4.08 -6.41
C LEU A 277 28.16 4.31 -4.96
N LYS A 278 27.84 3.37 -4.08
CA LYS A 278 28.31 3.33 -2.69
C LYS A 278 29.83 3.34 -2.63
N LYS A 279 30.50 2.52 -3.44
CA LYS A 279 31.97 2.46 -3.49
C LYS A 279 32.59 3.73 -4.07
N MET A 280 32.01 4.30 -5.13
CA MET A 280 32.56 5.46 -5.83
C MET A 280 32.39 6.77 -5.05
N TYR A 281 31.24 6.96 -4.40
CA TYR A 281 30.87 8.22 -3.76
C TYR A 281 30.74 8.12 -2.24
N SER A 282 31.16 7.00 -1.64
CA SER A 282 31.04 6.73 -0.20
C SER A 282 29.61 6.88 0.36
N LEU A 283 28.60 6.56 -0.46
CA LEU A 283 27.19 6.70 -0.06
C LEU A 283 26.81 5.74 1.05
N THR A 284 26.01 6.22 1.99
CA THR A 284 25.35 5.40 3.01
C THR A 284 24.01 4.85 2.49
N ILE A 285 23.35 4.01 3.29
CA ILE A 285 21.97 3.60 2.98
C ILE A 285 20.99 4.76 3.14
N LEU A 286 21.29 5.71 4.03
CA LEU A 286 20.42 6.86 4.29
C LEU A 286 20.39 7.81 3.09
N ASP A 287 21.51 7.97 2.39
CA ASP A 287 21.60 8.76 1.15
C ASP A 287 20.77 8.15 0.00
N PHE A 288 20.49 6.85 0.09
CA PHE A 288 19.70 6.13 -0.90
C PHE A 288 18.19 6.30 -0.69
N ILE A 289 17.74 6.47 0.56
CA ILE A 289 16.32 6.56 0.93
C ILE A 289 15.57 7.68 0.18
N PRO A 290 16.11 8.90 0.01
CA PRO A 290 15.40 9.96 -0.72
C PRO A 290 15.04 9.55 -2.15
N ILE A 291 15.97 8.92 -2.88
CA ILE A 291 15.76 8.55 -4.29
C ILE A 291 14.92 7.27 -4.37
N TYR A 292 15.38 6.20 -3.72
CA TYR A 292 14.72 4.91 -3.74
C TYR A 292 13.33 4.98 -3.10
N GLY A 293 13.24 5.57 -1.91
CA GLY A 293 12.00 5.70 -1.15
C GLY A 293 10.98 6.57 -1.87
N ALA A 294 11.39 7.70 -2.45
CA ALA A 294 10.45 8.56 -3.20
C ALA A 294 9.97 7.89 -4.50
N LEU A 295 10.87 7.29 -5.29
CA LEU A 295 10.48 6.55 -6.50
C LEU A 295 9.53 5.40 -6.18
N HIS A 296 9.77 4.69 -5.08
CA HIS A 296 8.91 3.60 -4.66
C HIS A 296 7.55 4.12 -4.14
N ALA A 297 7.55 5.11 -3.23
CA ALA A 297 6.34 5.62 -2.59
C ALA A 297 5.44 6.40 -3.56
N PHE A 298 6.00 7.38 -4.28
CA PHE A 298 5.25 8.24 -5.19
C PHE A 298 5.15 7.66 -6.60
N GLY A 299 6.26 7.13 -7.12
CA GLY A 299 6.30 6.56 -8.47
C GLY A 299 5.55 5.23 -8.55
N PHE A 300 6.01 4.21 -7.84
CA PHE A 300 5.41 2.88 -7.93
C PHE A 300 4.06 2.78 -7.20
N VAL A 301 4.01 3.08 -5.89
CA VAL A 301 2.84 2.83 -5.05
C VAL A 301 1.71 3.82 -5.32
N LEU A 302 1.94 5.13 -5.21
CA LEU A 302 0.88 6.13 -5.39
C LEU A 302 0.31 6.08 -6.81
N CYS A 303 1.15 6.13 -7.85
CA CYS A 303 0.65 6.05 -9.23
C CYS A 303 -0.04 4.71 -9.49
N GLY A 304 0.47 3.60 -8.95
CA GLY A 304 -0.16 2.29 -9.09
C GLY A 304 -1.56 2.27 -8.49
N LEU A 305 -1.74 2.81 -7.27
CA LEU A 305 -3.04 2.88 -6.60
C LEU A 305 -4.03 3.77 -7.36
N ILE A 306 -3.61 4.97 -7.77
CA ILE A 306 -4.45 5.86 -8.59
C ILE A 306 -4.88 5.16 -9.88
N GLY A 307 -3.93 4.50 -10.54
CA GLY A 307 -4.18 3.75 -11.77
C GLY A 307 -5.18 2.61 -11.58
N TRP A 308 -5.04 1.83 -10.50
CA TRP A 308 -5.98 0.75 -10.17
C TRP A 308 -7.36 1.26 -9.77
N VAL A 309 -7.47 2.37 -9.02
CA VAL A 309 -8.76 3.01 -8.70
C VAL A 309 -9.49 3.40 -9.99
N TYR A 310 -8.81 4.10 -10.92
CA TYR A 310 -9.39 4.45 -12.22
C TYR A 310 -9.77 3.22 -13.04
N MET A 311 -8.97 2.15 -12.99
CA MET A 311 -9.24 0.92 -13.71
C MET A 311 -10.51 0.24 -13.21
N VAL A 312 -10.63 0.07 -11.89
CA VAL A 312 -11.79 -0.57 -11.27
C VAL A 312 -13.05 0.25 -11.51
N ASP A 313 -13.00 1.57 -11.31
CA ASP A 313 -14.13 2.47 -11.61
C ASP A 313 -14.60 2.31 -13.06
N SER A 314 -13.67 2.34 -14.02
CA SER A 314 -14.02 2.20 -15.44
C SER A 314 -14.66 0.84 -15.77
N ILE A 315 -14.20 -0.25 -15.15
CA ILE A 315 -14.79 -1.58 -15.34
C ILE A 315 -16.22 -1.62 -14.79
N GLN A 316 -16.46 -1.02 -13.63
CA GLN A 316 -17.79 -0.98 -13.02
C GLN A 316 -18.76 -0.11 -13.82
N GLU A 317 -18.32 1.05 -14.32
CA GLU A 317 -19.13 1.90 -15.20
C GLU A 317 -19.56 1.16 -16.47
N LYS A 318 -18.63 0.44 -17.12
CA LYS A 318 -18.94 -0.39 -18.31
C LYS A 318 -19.94 -1.50 -17.99
N LYS A 319 -19.82 -2.14 -16.82
CA LYS A 319 -20.75 -3.19 -16.37
C LYS A 319 -22.17 -2.65 -16.18
N MET A 320 -22.33 -1.54 -15.46
CA MET A 320 -23.64 -0.88 -15.26
C MET A 320 -24.26 -0.40 -16.58
N ALA A 321 -23.45 0.15 -17.49
CA ALA A 321 -23.93 0.59 -18.80
C ALA A 321 -24.38 -0.56 -19.71
N LYS A 322 -23.85 -1.77 -19.49
CA LYS A 322 -24.33 -2.98 -20.15
C LYS A 322 -25.67 -3.40 -19.56
N GLU A 323 -25.77 -3.56 -18.24
CA GLU A 323 -27.00 -3.96 -17.54
C GLU A 323 -28.20 -3.06 -17.88
N ASN A 324 -28.00 -1.73 -17.89
CA ASN A 324 -29.06 -0.78 -18.23
C ASN A 324 -29.53 -0.87 -19.69
N ARG A 325 -28.65 -1.29 -20.62
CA ARG A 325 -29.03 -1.51 -22.03
C ARG A 325 -29.95 -2.72 -22.18
N TRP A 326 -29.71 -3.79 -21.44
CA TRP A 326 -30.55 -5.00 -21.49
C TRP A 326 -31.96 -4.74 -20.93
N VAL A 327 -32.07 -3.94 -19.86
CA VAL A 327 -33.38 -3.58 -19.26
C VAL A 327 -34.18 -2.66 -20.19
N GLY A 328 -33.52 -1.78 -20.95
CA GLY A 328 -34.19 -0.88 -21.91
C GLY A 328 -34.64 -1.55 -23.21
N THR A 329 -34.14 -2.75 -23.53
CA THR A 329 -34.58 -3.56 -24.68
C THR A 329 -35.65 -4.60 -24.34
N SER A 330 -35.97 -4.78 -23.05
CA SER A 330 -36.99 -5.71 -22.55
C SER A 330 -38.31 -5.03 -22.15
N LEU A 331 -38.50 -3.78 -22.54
CA LEU A 331 -39.73 -2.98 -22.39
C LEU A 331 -40.23 -2.59 -23.78
#